data_AF-A0A419RU93-F1
#
_entry.id   AF-A0A419RU93-F1
#
_cell.length_a   1.000
_cell.length_b   1.000
_cell.length_c   1.000
_cell.angle_alpha   90.00
_cell.angle_beta   90.00
_cell.angle_gamma   90.00
#
_symmetry.space_group_name_H-M   'P 1'
#
loop_
_entity.id
_entity.type
_entity.pdbx_description
1 polymer ?
#
loop_
_entity_poly.entity_id
_entity_poly.type
_entity_poly.pdbx_seq_one_letter_code
_entity_poly.pdbx_strand_id
1 'polypeptide(L)' 'MDNETFRVVAVAILAIAALISVTRGALLIKSGDKHAGSRFMLMGAALLMLTTVVLILQKG' A
#
# COMPACT_ATOMS: atom_id res chain seq x y z
N MET A 1 1.72 19.37 -16.33
CA MET A 1 2.05 18.64 -15.09
C MET A 1 3.15 17.67 -15.45
N ASP A 2 4.34 17.84 -14.89
CA ASP A 2 5.51 17.04 -15.27
C ASP A 2 5.34 15.58 -14.87
N ASN A 3 5.87 14.66 -15.70
CA ASN A 3 5.80 13.21 -15.46
C ASN A 3 6.39 12.82 -14.10
N GLU A 4 7.36 13.58 -13.61
CA GLU A 4 7.96 13.38 -12.29
C GLU A 4 6.97 13.70 -11.16
N THR A 5 6.27 14.84 -11.25
CA THR A 5 5.21 15.22 -10.32
C THR A 5 4.08 14.19 -10.29
N PHE A 6 3.68 13.68 -11.46
CA PHE A 6 2.66 12.62 -11.54
C PHE A 6 3.10 11.33 -10.82
N ARG A 7 4.36 10.91 -10.99
CA ARG A 7 4.91 9.71 -10.32
C ARG A 7 4.99 9.88 -8.81
N VAL A 8 5.46 11.02 -8.32
CA VAL A 8 5.53 11.31 -6.87
C VAL A 8 4.13 11.30 -6.25
N VAL A 9 3.15 11.92 -6.91
CA VAL A 9 1.75 11.91 -6.47
C VAL A 9 1.18 10.50 -6.47
N ALA A 10 1.46 9.69 -7.50
CA ALA A 10 1.00 8.30 -7.56
C ALA A 10 1.59 7.44 -6.42
N VAL A 11 2.88 7.59 -6.13
CA VAL A 11 3.54 6.91 -5.00
C VAL A 11 2.92 7.34 -3.67
N ALA A 12 2.66 8.63 -3.48
CA ALA A 12 2.02 9.14 -2.26
C ALA A 12 0.62 8.54 -2.05
N ILE A 13 -0.19 8.47 -3.11
CA ILE A 13 -1.54 7.87 -3.05
C ILE A 13 -1.45 6.37 -2.73
N LEU A 14 -0.54 5.65 -3.38
CA LEU A 14 -0.33 4.21 -3.11
C LEU A 14 0.12 3.95 -1.67
N ALA A 15 1.02 4.79 -1.13
CA ALA A 15 1.48 4.67 0.24
C ALA A 15 0.33 4.85 1.25
N ILE A 16 -0.54 5.84 1.02
CA ILE A 16 -1.73 6.06 1.86
C ILE A 16 -2.70 4.87 1.75
N ALA A 17 -2.95 4.37 0.54
CA ALA A 17 -3.84 3.22 0.32
C ALA A 17 -3.30 1.94 1.00
N ALA A 18 -1.98 1.75 0.98
CA ALA A 18 -1.32 0.64 1.67
C ALA A 18 -1.52 0.73 3.19
N LEU A 19 -1.29 1.91 3.79
CA LEU A 19 -1.50 2.13 5.22
C LEU A 19 -2.95 1.88 5.65
N ILE A 20 -3.92 2.34 4.87
CA ILE A 20 -5.35 2.10 5.14
C ILE A 20 -5.66 0.60 5.11
N SER A 21 -5.12 -0.13 4.12
CA SER A 21 -5.32 -1.58 3.97
C SER A 21 -4.71 -2.36 5.14
N VAL A 22 -3.48 -2.01 5.55
CA VAL A 22 -2.82 -2.62 6.72
C VAL A 22 -3.60 -2.32 8.00
N THR A 23 -4.03 -1.08 8.21
CA THR A 23 -4.78 -0.67 9.40
C THR A 23 -6.12 -1.39 9.49
N ARG A 24 -6.87 -1.48 8.37
CA ARG A 24 -8.11 -2.27 8.31
C ARG A 24 -7.86 -3.76 8.56
N GLY A 25 -6.80 -4.32 7.99
CA GLY A 25 -6.41 -5.71 8.23
C GLY A 25 -6.13 -5.99 9.70
N ALA A 26 -5.34 -5.11 10.36
CA ALA A 26 -5.04 -5.22 11.78
C ALA A 26 -6.30 -5.11 12.66
N LEU A 27 -7.21 -4.18 12.35
CA LEU A 27 -8.48 -4.03 13.06
C LEU A 27 -9.39 -5.26 12.90
N LEU A 28 -9.46 -5.84 11.70
CA LEU A 28 -10.26 -7.06 11.42
C LEU A 28 -9.70 -8.30 12.13
N ILE A 29 -8.37 -8.45 12.18
CA ILE A 29 -7.74 -9.52 12.96
C ILE A 29 -8.08 -9.34 14.45
N LYS A 30 -8.04 -8.09 14.95
CA LYS A 30 -8.39 -7.77 16.34
C LYS A 30 -9.86 -8.05 16.65
N SER A 31 -10.77 -7.82 15.70
CA SER A 31 -12.20 -8.10 15.87
C SER A 31 -12.58 -9.58 15.73
N GLY A 32 -11.60 -10.48 15.56
CA GLY A 32 -11.82 -11.93 15.48
C GLY A 32 -11.94 -12.47 14.06
N ASP A 33 -12.01 -11.61 13.04
CA ASP A 33 -12.15 -12.00 11.65
C ASP A 33 -10.78 -12.13 10.96
N LYS A 34 -10.04 -13.14 11.40
CA LYS A 34 -8.64 -13.38 10.99
C LYS A 34 -8.51 -13.59 9.48
N HIS A 35 -9.52 -14.18 8.84
CA HIS A 35 -9.45 -14.51 7.41
C HIS A 35 -9.60 -13.27 6.54
N ALA A 36 -10.57 -12.40 6.87
CA ALA A 36 -10.72 -11.11 6.21
C ALA A 36 -9.52 -10.19 6.50
N GLY A 37 -9.08 -10.15 7.76
CA GLY A 37 -7.94 -9.34 8.16
C GLY A 37 -6.62 -9.73 7.49
N SER A 38 -6.36 -11.03 7.32
CA SER A 38 -5.19 -11.52 6.58
C SER A 38 -5.22 -11.12 5.11
N ARG A 39 -6.40 -11.07 4.46
CA ARG A 39 -6.53 -10.60 3.07
C ARG A 39 -6.16 -9.12 2.94
N PHE A 40 -6.65 -8.28 3.84
CA PHE A 40 -6.32 -6.85 3.84
C PHE A 40 -4.85 -6.58 4.17
N MET A 41 -4.25 -7.37 5.06
CA MET A 41 -2.81 -7.31 5.31
C MET A 41 -1.98 -7.69 4.08
N LEU A 42 -2.34 -8.78 3.38
CA LEU A 42 -1.68 -9.17 2.12
C LEU A 42 -1.83 -8.09 1.04
N MET A 43 -3.02 -7.48 0.93
CA MET A 43 -3.26 -6.39 0.00
C MET A 43 -2.39 -5.17 0.31
N GLY A 44 -2.29 -4.80 1.58
CA GLY A 44 -1.40 -3.74 2.05
C GLY A 44 0.08 -4.03 1.76
N ALA A 45 0.52 -5.27 1.99
CA ALA A 45 1.88 -5.70 1.69
C ALA A 45 2.18 -5.67 0.17
N ALA A 46 1.24 -6.09 -0.66
CA ALA A 46 1.38 -6.03 -2.12
C ALA A 46 1.49 -4.58 -2.63
N LEU A 47 0.71 -3.66 -2.05
CA LEU A 47 0.80 -2.23 -2.37
C LEU A 47 2.14 -1.61 -1.95
N LEU A 48 2.69 -2.02 -0.80
CA LEU A 48 4.03 -1.62 -0.34
C LEU A 48 5.14 -2.15 -1.26
N MET A 49 5.02 -3.39 -1.73
CA MET A 49 5.96 -3.94 -2.71
C MET A 49 5.90 -3.18 -4.03
N LEU A 50 4.69 -2.88 -4.52
CA LEU A 50 4.52 -2.07 -5.74
C LEU A 50 5.12 -0.67 -5.59
N THR A 51 4.90 0.00 -4.46
CA THR A 51 5.53 1.32 -4.22
C THR A 51 7.04 1.24 -4.15
N THR A 52 7.59 0.18 -3.56
CA THR A 52 9.04 -0.06 -3.53
C THR A 52 9.61 -0.27 -4.93
N VAL A 53 8.95 -1.06 -5.77
CA VAL A 53 9.35 -1.27 -7.18
C VAL A 53 9.31 0.05 -7.95
N VAL A 54 8.25 0.84 -7.79
CA VAL A 54 8.13 2.15 -8.45
C VAL A 54 9.25 3.10 -8.00
N LEU A 55 9.58 3.13 -6.71
CA LEU A 55 10.67 3.95 -6.17
C LEU A 55 12.04 3.51 -6.69
N ILE A 56 12.28 2.21 -6.81
CA ILE A 56 13.53 1.68 -7.37
C ILE A 56 13.65 2.07 -8.85
N LEU A 57 12.59 1.89 -9.64
CA LEU A 57 12.54 2.29 -11.05
C LEU A 57 12.67 3.81 -11.26
N GLN A 58 12.38 4.61 -10.24
CA GLN A 58 12.57 6.06 -10.29
C GLN A 58 14.02 6.48 -10.02
N LYS A 59 14.80 5.66 -9.31
CA LYS A 59 16.22 5.90 -9.02
C LYS A 59 17.17 5.29 -10.06
N GLY A 60 16.69 4.33 -10.87
CA GLY A 60 17.45 3.63 -11.91
C GLY A 60 17.43 4.35 -13.25
#